data_AF-A0A450VV64-F1
#
_entry.id   AF-A0A450VV64-F1
#
_cell.length_a   1.000
_cell.length_b   1.000
_cell.length_c   1.000
_cell.angle_alpha   90.00
_cell.angle_beta   90.00
_cell.angle_gamma   90.00
#
_symmetry.space_group_name_H-M   'P 1'
#
loop_
_entity.id
_entity.type
_entity.pdbx_description
1 polymer ?
#
loop_
_entity_poly.entity_id
_entity_poly.type
_entity_poly.pdbx_seq_one_letter_code
_entity_poly.pdbx_strand_id
1 'polypeptide(L)' 'MNAQIPTMAEVNRKAETLLIQQLGVAQGVTNSLRFFNQFDRGQFNGGISDYTAERHRWLDGLSLDDIMRGIEENRKG' A
#
# COMPACT_ATOMS: atom_id res chain seq x y z
N MET A 1 15.33 -26.57 17.59
CA MET A 1 14.03 -26.54 16.89
C MET A 1 14.22 -25.70 15.65
N ASN A 2 14.11 -26.27 14.44
CA ASN A 2 14.07 -25.48 13.22
C ASN A 2 12.66 -24.90 13.11
N ALA A 3 12.49 -23.63 13.44
CA ALA A 3 11.22 -22.95 13.22
C ALA A 3 11.08 -22.71 11.71
N GLN A 4 10.16 -23.44 11.07
CA GLN A 4 9.73 -23.14 9.71
C GLN A 4 9.15 -21.73 9.73
N ILE A 5 9.83 -20.78 9.09
CA ILE A 5 9.33 -19.41 8.98
C ILE A 5 8.16 -19.44 7.98
N PRO A 6 6.94 -19.05 8.39
CA PRO A 6 5.80 -19.02 7.49
C PRO A 6 6.04 -18.01 6.36
N THR A 7 5.57 -18.35 5.16
CA THR A 7 5.55 -17.43 4.03
C THR A 7 4.64 -16.23 4.32
N MET A 8 4.88 -15.10 3.65
CA MET A 8 4.02 -13.92 3.79
C MET A 8 2.55 -14.23 3.45
N ALA A 9 2.29 -15.11 2.50
CA ALA A 9 0.94 -15.55 2.15
C ALA A 9 0.24 -16.33 3.28
N GLU A 10 1.00 -17.06 4.10
CA GLU A 10 0.48 -17.78 5.27
C GLU A 10 0.26 -16.84 6.46
N VAL A 11 1.14 -15.85 6.63
CA VAL A 11 0.98 -14.79 7.64
C VAL A 11 -0.26 -13.95 7.33
N ASN A 12 -0.45 -13.53 6.08
CA ASN A 12 -1.59 -12.72 5.66
C ASN A 12 -2.93 -13.45 5.86
N ARG A 13 -3.04 -14.73 5.44
CA ARG A 13 -4.25 -15.53 5.67
C ARG A 13 -4.61 -15.68 7.15
N LYS A 14 -3.62 -15.83 8.02
CA LYS A 14 -3.83 -15.87 9.47
C LYS A 14 -4.31 -14.51 10.00
N ALA A 15 -3.71 -13.41 9.55
CA ALA A 15 -4.10 -12.07 9.94
C ALA A 15 -5.54 -11.73 9.49
N GLU A 16 -5.92 -12.09 8.27
CA GLU A 16 -7.29 -11.97 7.73
C GLU A 16 -8.32 -12.68 8.59
N THR A 17 -8.04 -13.93 8.94
CA THR A 17 -8.93 -14.75 9.77
C THR A 17 -9.13 -14.11 11.15
N LEU A 18 -8.05 -13.64 11.78
CA LEU A 18 -8.12 -12.99 13.09
C LEU A 18 -8.89 -11.67 13.02
N LEU A 19 -8.68 -10.86 11.97
CA LEU A 19 -9.36 -9.58 11.82
C LEU A 19 -10.87 -9.76 11.66
N ILE A 20 -11.30 -10.73 10.84
CA ILE A 20 -12.72 -11.07 10.65
C ILE A 20 -13.35 -11.52 11.98
N GLN A 21 -12.63 -12.36 12.73
CA GLN A 21 -13.11 -12.83 14.04
C GLN A 21 -13.26 -11.69 15.05
N GLN A 22 -12.32 -10.75 15.10
CA GLN A 22 -12.35 -9.62 16.04
C GLN A 22 -13.40 -8.56 15.68
N LEU A 23 -13.70 -8.40 14.39
CA LEU A 23 -14.67 -7.40 13.93
C LEU A 23 -16.12 -7.96 13.81
N GLY A 24 -16.33 -9.27 14.01
CA GLY A 24 -17.63 -9.96 14.03
C GLY A 24 -18.11 -10.45 12.64
N VAL A 25 -18.97 -11.47 12.56
CA VAL A 25 -19.27 -12.14 11.26
C VAL A 25 -20.10 -11.27 10.29
N ALA A 26 -21.01 -10.41 10.79
CA ALA A 26 -21.87 -9.59 9.93
C ALA A 26 -21.30 -8.19 9.62
N GLN A 27 -20.76 -7.51 10.62
CA GLN A 27 -20.09 -6.21 10.48
C GLN A 27 -18.61 -6.36 10.15
N GLY A 28 -17.98 -7.42 10.63
CA GLY A 28 -16.54 -7.61 10.52
C GLY A 28 -16.10 -8.23 9.21
N VAL A 29 -16.93 -8.93 8.45
CA VAL A 29 -16.58 -9.21 7.05
C VAL A 29 -16.52 -7.88 6.28
N THR A 30 -17.53 -7.01 6.41
CA THR A 30 -17.53 -5.68 5.75
C THR A 30 -16.41 -4.78 6.25
N ASN A 31 -16.19 -4.69 7.57
CA ASN A 31 -15.14 -3.86 8.16
C ASN A 31 -13.74 -4.42 7.90
N SER A 32 -13.57 -5.74 7.86
CA SER A 32 -12.30 -6.37 7.46
C SER A 32 -12.03 -6.15 5.98
N LEU A 33 -13.02 -6.31 5.10
CA LEU A 33 -12.86 -6.00 3.68
C LEU A 33 -12.53 -4.52 3.48
N ARG A 34 -13.17 -3.61 4.22
CA ARG A 34 -12.85 -2.17 4.17
C ARG A 34 -11.45 -1.88 4.72
N PHE A 35 -10.99 -2.62 5.73
CA PHE A 35 -9.64 -2.54 6.25
C PHE A 35 -8.63 -3.05 5.21
N PHE A 36 -8.84 -4.22 4.63
CA PHE A 36 -7.98 -4.76 3.57
C PHE A 36 -7.93 -3.82 2.36
N ASN A 37 -9.06 -3.31 1.87
CA ASN A 37 -9.04 -2.31 0.79
C ASN A 37 -8.27 -1.02 1.15
N GLN A 38 -8.22 -0.64 2.43
CA GLN A 38 -7.51 0.56 2.88
C GLN A 38 -6.04 0.33 3.24
N PHE A 39 -5.63 -0.89 3.55
CA PHE A 39 -4.29 -1.22 4.04
C PHE A 39 -3.52 -2.18 3.12
N ASP A 40 -4.20 -2.85 2.19
CA ASP A 40 -3.61 -3.48 1.01
C ASP A 40 -3.19 -2.40 -0.03
N ARG A 41 -2.72 -1.25 0.47
CA ARG A 41 -2.04 -0.19 -0.30
C ARG A 41 -0.63 -0.61 -0.75
N GLY A 42 -0.36 -1.91 -0.80
CA GLY A 42 0.66 -2.46 -1.67
C GLY A 42 0.12 -2.73 -3.08
N GLN A 43 -1.20 -2.85 -3.27
CA GLN A 43 -1.82 -3.24 -4.54
C GLN A 43 -2.72 -2.12 -5.09
N PHE A 44 -2.13 -1.11 -5.73
CA PHE A 44 -2.90 -0.22 -6.59
C PHE A 44 -2.88 -0.80 -8.02
N ASN A 45 -4.05 -1.25 -8.51
CA ASN A 45 -4.31 -1.63 -9.91
C ASN A 45 -3.19 -2.42 -10.65
N GLY A 46 -2.87 -3.64 -10.19
CA GLY A 46 -2.16 -4.62 -11.02
C GLY A 46 -0.87 -5.24 -10.46
N GLY A 47 -0.52 -5.01 -9.20
CA GLY A 47 0.61 -5.69 -8.55
C GLY A 47 1.09 -4.98 -7.27
N ILE A 48 2.09 -5.56 -6.61
CA ILE A 48 2.82 -4.91 -5.52
C ILE A 48 3.50 -3.67 -6.11
N SER A 49 3.00 -2.47 -5.80
CA SER A 49 3.65 -1.23 -6.23
C SER A 49 4.92 -1.05 -5.41
N ASP A 50 6.06 -1.29 -6.05
CA ASP A 50 7.34 -0.85 -5.53
C ASP A 50 7.39 0.68 -5.65
N TYR A 51 6.91 1.35 -4.60
CA TYR A 51 6.96 2.80 -4.48
C TYR A 51 8.37 3.36 -4.68
N THR A 52 9.41 2.58 -4.35
CA THR A 52 10.81 2.98 -4.58
C THR A 52 11.09 3.08 -6.07
N ALA A 53 10.75 2.03 -6.84
CA ALA A 53 10.92 2.03 -8.29
C ALA A 53 10.03 3.07 -8.99
N GLU A 54 8.80 3.26 -8.50
CA GLU A 54 7.89 4.29 -9.00
C GLU A 54 8.43 5.71 -8.76
N ARG A 55 8.95 5.98 -7.56
CA ARG A 55 9.58 7.25 -7.20
C ARG A 55 10.78 7.56 -8.10
N HIS A 56 11.64 6.58 -8.38
CA HIS A 56 12.76 6.75 -9.29
C HIS A 56 12.29 7.17 -10.69
N ARG A 57 11.26 6.51 -11.22
CA ARG A 57 10.68 6.88 -12.53
C ARG A 57 10.13 8.29 -12.58
N TRP A 58 9.54 8.78 -11.48
CA TRP A 58 8.94 10.11 -11.45
C TRP A 58 9.95 11.23 -11.21
N LEU A 59 10.98 10.99 -10.41
CA LEU A 59 11.80 12.06 -9.85
C LEU A 59 13.23 12.12 -10.39
N ASP A 60 13.80 11.00 -10.88
CA ASP A 60 15.23 10.98 -11.25
C ASP A 60 15.53 11.84 -12.50
N GLY A 61 14.54 12.05 -13.36
CA GLY A 61 14.67 12.88 -14.55
C GLY A 61 14.41 14.37 -14.32
N LEU A 62 13.98 14.77 -13.12
CA LEU A 62 13.65 16.17 -12.83
C LEU A 62 14.90 16.94 -12.42
N SER A 63 15.16 18.05 -13.10
CA SER A 63 16.16 19.02 -12.67
C SER A 63 15.60 19.95 -11.58
N LEU A 64 16.49 20.65 -10.88
CA LEU A 64 16.07 21.69 -9.93
C LEU A 64 15.26 22.80 -10.63
N ASP A 65 15.59 23.13 -11.86
CA ASP A 65 14.87 24.13 -12.65
C ASP A 65 13.44 23.68 -12.97
N ASP A 66 13.23 22.39 -13.25
CA ASP A 66 11.90 21.81 -13.46
C ASP A 66 11.04 21.92 -12.20
N ILE A 67 11.64 21.65 -11.03
CA ILE A 67 10.98 21.75 -9.74
C ILE A 67 10.62 23.20 -9.42
N MET A 68 11.56 24.13 -9.63
CA MET A 68 11.32 25.55 -9.37
C MET A 68 10.21 26.11 -10.25
N ARG A 69 10.21 25.77 -11.54
CA ARG A 69 9.16 26.15 -12.49
C ARG A 69 7.78 25.65 -12.04
N GLY A 70 7.67 24.39 -11.63
CA GLY A 70 6.40 23.85 -11.11
C GLY A 70 5.90 24.56 -9.84
N ILE A 71 6.81 24.97 -8.95
CA ILE A 71 6.47 25.77 -7.76
C ILE A 71 5.94 27.15 -8.16
N GLU A 72 6.56 27.82 -9.12
CA GLU A 72 6.14 29.13 -9.60
C GLU A 72 4.78 29.08 -10.33
N GLU A 73 4.54 28.03 -11.11
CA GLU A 73 3.26 27.80 -11.78
C GLU A 73 2.12 27.61 -10.77
N ASN A 74 2.35 26.80 -9.72
CA ASN A 74 1.37 26.60 -8.64
C ASN A 74 1.11 27.86 -7.80
N ARG A 75 2.06 28.80 -7.71
CA ARG A 75 1.87 30.08 -7.01
C ARG A 75 1.06 31.10 -7.83
N LYS A 76 0.94 30.90 -9.14
CA LYS A 76 0.22 31.78 -10.07
C LYS A 76 -1.25 31.35 -10.28
N GLY A 77 -1.62 30.15 -9.83
CA GLY A 77 -3.01 29.67 -9.77
C GLY A 77 -3.64 29.93 -8.40
#